data_AF-A0A938PWX8-F1
#
_entry.id   AF-A0A938PWX8-F1
#
_cell.length_a   1.000
_cell.length_b   1.000
_cell.length_c   1.000
_cell.angle_alpha   90.00
_cell.angle_beta   90.00
_cell.angle_gamma   90.00
#
_symmetry.space_group_name_H-M   'P 1'
#
loop_
_entity.id
_entity.type
_entity.pdbx_description
1 polymer ?
#
loop_
_entity_poly.entity_id
_entity_poly.type
_entity_poly.pdbx_seq_one_letter_code
_entity_poly.pdbx_strand_id
1 'polypeptide(L)' 'MAANTFSLTSQTVVFLRFSVAAQADWDSTGAKLYRDCAACHGKDGGGVIDGSVPAIGGQPAEVVRRQLQSFRRGA' A
#
# COMPACT_ATOMS: atom_id res chain seq x y z
N MET A 1 6.73 -42.98 -30.27
CA MET A 1 7.74 -41.97 -29.92
C MET A 1 7.85 -40.99 -31.08
N ALA A 2 7.90 -39.69 -30.76
CA ALA A 2 8.05 -38.51 -31.65
C ALA A 2 6.85 -38.18 -32.57
N ALA A 3 6.37 -36.95 -32.68
CA ALA A 3 6.53 -35.72 -31.91
C ALA A 3 5.34 -34.80 -32.27
N ASN A 4 4.81 -34.09 -31.28
CA ASN A 4 3.68 -33.17 -31.36
C ASN A 4 3.85 -32.08 -32.44
N THR A 5 2.91 -32.03 -33.38
CA THR A 5 2.72 -30.89 -34.30
C THR A 5 1.82 -29.84 -33.65
N PHE A 6 2.37 -28.95 -32.82
CA PHE A 6 1.63 -27.78 -32.32
C PHE A 6 1.83 -26.59 -33.27
N SER A 7 0.75 -26.26 -33.99
CA SER A 7 0.63 -25.14 -34.92
C SER A 7 0.90 -23.78 -34.22
N LEU A 8 1.87 -23.02 -34.72
CA LEU A 8 2.40 -21.78 -34.12
C LEU A 8 1.72 -20.48 -34.60
N THR A 9 0.48 -20.52 -35.10
CA THR A 9 -0.15 -19.32 -35.68
C THR A 9 -1.10 -18.54 -34.76
N SER A 10 -1.22 -18.87 -33.48
CA SER A 10 -2.27 -18.25 -32.65
C SER A 10 -1.87 -17.97 -31.20
N GLN A 11 -0.84 -17.16 -30.94
CA GLN A 11 -0.52 -16.72 -29.57
C GLN A 11 -0.12 -15.23 -29.41
N THR A 12 -0.37 -14.36 -30.40
CA THR A 12 0.02 -12.94 -30.27
C THR A 12 -0.99 -12.05 -29.52
N VAL A 13 -2.13 -12.55 -29.04
CA VAL A 13 -3.22 -11.68 -28.52
C VAL A 13 -3.63 -11.92 -27.06
N VAL A 14 -3.00 -12.84 -26.31
CA VAL A 14 -3.55 -13.26 -24.99
C VAL A 14 -3.08 -12.42 -23.79
N PHE A 15 -2.17 -11.45 -23.94
CA PHE A 15 -1.65 -10.67 -22.79
C PHE A 15 -2.03 -9.18 -22.73
N LEU A 16 -2.98 -8.70 -23.53
CA LEU A 16 -3.44 -7.29 -23.44
C LEU A 16 -4.72 -7.13 -22.59
N ARG A 17 -4.73 -7.69 -21.38
CA ARG A 17 -5.77 -7.43 -20.36
C ARG A 17 -5.17 -7.37 -18.95
N PHE A 18 -4.09 -6.62 -18.75
CA PHE A 18 -3.78 -6.09 -17.43
C PHE A 18 -4.44 -4.72 -17.32
N SER A 19 -5.68 -4.68 -16.83
CA SER A 19 -6.31 -3.42 -16.43
C SER A 19 -5.43 -2.80 -15.34
N VAL A 20 -4.72 -1.72 -15.67
CA VAL A 20 -4.09 -0.86 -14.67
C VAL A 20 -5.23 -0.29 -13.83
N ALA A 21 -5.51 -0.92 -12.68
CA ALA A 21 -6.17 -0.22 -11.59
C ALA A 21 -5.26 0.97 -11.26
N ALA A 22 -5.80 2.18 -11.38
CA ALA A 22 -5.07 3.42 -11.11
C ALA A 22 -4.19 3.27 -9.87
N GLN A 23 -2.88 3.44 -10.02
CA GLN A 23 -1.98 3.55 -8.88
C GLN A 23 -2.45 4.74 -8.05
N ALA A 24 -3.11 4.47 -6.92
CA ALA A 24 -3.28 5.47 -5.89
C ALA A 24 -1.88 5.95 -5.50
N ASP A 25 -1.63 7.25 -5.67
CA ASP A 25 -0.39 7.92 -5.32
C ASP A 25 -0.36 8.12 -3.79
N TRP A 26 -0.36 7.00 -3.06
CA TRP A 26 -0.35 6.96 -1.60
C TRP A 26 0.74 7.85 -1.00
N ASP A 27 1.86 7.99 -1.69
CA ASP A 27 2.99 8.81 -1.26
C ASP A 27 2.65 10.30 -1.24
N SER A 28 1.97 10.79 -2.28
CA SER A 28 1.64 12.21 -2.41
C SER A 28 0.44 12.58 -1.52
N THR A 29 -0.59 11.74 -1.51
CA THR A 29 -1.81 11.99 -0.73
C THR A 29 -1.58 11.71 0.75
N GLY A 30 -0.92 10.60 1.08
CA GLY A 30 -0.58 10.24 2.45
C GLY A 30 0.33 11.27 3.11
N ALA A 31 1.37 11.76 2.44
CA ALA A 31 2.25 12.79 2.99
C ALA A 31 1.53 14.13 3.24
N LYS A 32 0.56 14.50 2.39
CA LYS A 32 -0.26 15.70 2.61
C LYS A 32 -1.15 15.54 3.85
N LEU A 33 -1.85 14.42 3.98
CA LEU A 33 -2.71 14.12 5.13
C LEU A 33 -1.91 13.98 6.43
N TYR A 34 -0.69 13.45 6.35
CA TYR A 34 0.19 13.25 7.49
C TYR A 34 0.52 14.55 8.23
N ARG A 35 0.44 15.71 7.57
CA ARG A 35 0.74 17.01 8.19
C ARG A 35 -0.11 17.28 9.44
N ASP A 36 -1.35 16.82 9.47
CA ASP A 36 -2.23 16.98 10.62
C ASP A 36 -1.87 16.00 11.75
N CYS A 37 -1.37 14.82 11.39
CA CYS A 37 -0.94 13.78 12.33
C CYS A 37 0.40 14.11 13.00
N ALA A 38 1.28 14.81 12.27
CA ALA A 38 2.63 15.13 12.69
C ALA A 38 2.70 15.99 13.96
N ALA A 39 1.62 16.71 14.30
CA ALA A 39 1.52 17.50 15.52
C ALA A 39 1.73 16.65 16.79
N CYS A 40 1.31 15.39 16.77
CA CYS A 40 1.51 14.47 17.88
C CYS A 40 2.57 13.41 17.57
N HIS A 41 2.56 12.83 16.36
CA HIS A 41 3.41 11.69 16.01
C HIS A 41 4.82 12.10 15.55
N GLY A 42 5.12 13.39 15.48
CA GLY A 42 6.40 13.91 15.00
C GLY A 42 6.48 13.96 13.48
N LYS A 43 7.48 14.69 12.97
CA LYS A 43 7.66 14.93 11.53
C LYS A 43 7.92 13.66 10.72
N ASP A 44 8.59 12.69 11.33
CA ASP A 44 8.98 11.39 10.75
C ASP A 44 8.10 10.23 11.23
N GLY A 45 7.14 10.49 12.12
CA GLY A 45 6.30 9.45 12.70
C GLY A 45 6.99 8.65 13.80
N GLY A 46 8.05 9.17 14.41
CA GLY A 46 8.75 8.50 15.52
C GLY A 46 7.96 8.40 16.83
N GLY A 47 6.87 9.16 16.99
CA GLY A 47 6.13 9.23 18.25
C GLY A 47 6.95 9.88 19.37
N VAL A 48 6.64 9.54 20.61
CA VAL A 48 7.36 10.02 21.81
C VAL A 48 7.95 8.87 22.62
N ILE A 49 9.04 9.15 23.32
CA ILE A 49 9.84 8.13 24.04
C ILE A 49 9.04 7.43 25.14
N ASP A 50 8.13 8.14 25.81
CA ASP A 50 7.29 7.57 26.86
C ASP A 50 6.17 6.65 26.35
N GLY A 51 5.99 6.56 25.03
CA GLY A 51 5.00 5.70 24.38
C GLY A 51 3.56 6.22 24.39
N SER A 52 3.29 7.40 24.96
CA SER A 52 1.95 8.00 24.97
C SER A 52 1.43 8.34 23.57
N VAL A 53 2.35 8.70 22.67
CA VAL A 53 2.10 8.78 21.23
C VAL A 53 2.99 7.76 20.51
N PRO A 54 2.42 6.71 19.91
CA PRO A 54 3.20 5.64 19.33
C PRO A 54 3.88 6.05 18.02
N ALA A 55 4.96 5.36 17.69
CA ALA A 55 5.61 5.45 16.39
C ALA A 55 4.69 4.85 15.29
N ILE A 56 4.52 5.60 14.22
CA ILE A 56 3.81 5.17 12.99
C ILE A 56 4.74 5.13 11.77
N GLY A 57 5.87 5.85 11.83
CA GLY A 57 6.94 5.76 10.84
C GLY A 57 7.62 4.39 10.85
N GLY A 58 7.98 3.88 9.68
CA GLY A 58 8.64 2.58 9.52
C GLY A 58 7.73 1.35 9.69
N GLN A 59 6.45 1.55 10.02
CA GLN A 59 5.48 0.45 10.08
C GLN A 59 5.05 0.00 8.68
N PRO A 60 4.75 -1.29 8.48
CA PRO A 60 4.14 -1.75 7.23
C PRO A 60 2.81 -1.01 6.98
N ALA A 61 2.58 -0.58 5.74
CA ALA A 61 1.37 0.16 5.38
C ALA A 61 0.07 -0.54 5.81
N GLU A 62 0.05 -1.87 5.73
CA GLU A 62 -1.08 -2.70 6.17
C GLU A 62 -1.36 -2.58 7.67
N VAL A 63 -0.32 -2.49 8.51
CA VAL A 63 -0.47 -2.33 9.97
C VAL A 63 -1.11 -0.98 10.27
N VAL A 64 -0.58 0.10 9.69
CA VAL A 64 -1.10 1.46 9.86
C VAL A 64 -2.56 1.54 9.39
N ARG A 65 -2.85 0.98 8.21
CA ARG A 65 -4.21 0.91 7.66
C ARG A 65 -5.18 0.18 8.60
N ARG A 66 -4.81 -0.98 9.11
CA ARG A 66 -5.66 -1.73 10.05
C ARG A 66 -5.90 -0.95 11.32
N GLN A 67 -4.88 -0.31 11.87
CA GLN A 67 -5.00 0.45 13.12
C GLN A 67 -5.92 1.66 12.95
N LEU A 68 -5.77 2.43 11.87
CA LEU A 68 -6.66 3.54 11.54
C LEU A 68 -8.12 3.08 11.41
N GLN A 69 -8.33 1.92 10.78
CA GLN A 69 -9.67 1.35 10.66
C GLN A 69 -10.24 0.86 11.99
N SER A 70 -9.41 0.31 12.89
CA SER A 70 -9.85 -0.09 14.23
C SER A 70 -10.25 1.12 15.07
N PHE A 71 -9.44 2.18 15.10
CA PHE A 71 -9.80 3.43 15.78
C PHE A 71 -11.09 4.04 15.25
N ARG A 72 -11.28 4.06 13.91
CA ARG A 72 -12.52 4.55 13.30
C ARG A 72 -13.75 3.74 13.72
N ARG A 73 -13.58 2.45 14.03
CA ARG A 73 -14.65 1.55 14.50
C ARG A 73 -14.78 1.51 16.03
N GLY A 74 -13.89 2.17 16.77
CA GLY A 74 -13.83 2.09 18.24
C GLY A 74 -13.44 0.69 18.76
N ALA A 75 -12.69 -0.07 17.97
CA ALA A 75 -12.21 -1.42 18.31
C ALA A 75 -10.77 -1.42 18.83
#